data_AF-A0A5M6CK28-F1
#
_entry.id   AF-A0A5M6CK28-F1
#
_cell.length_a   1.000
_cell.length_b   1.000
_cell.length_c   1.000
_cell.angle_alpha   90.00
_cell.angle_beta   90.00
_cell.angle_gamma   90.00
#
_symmetry.space_group_name_H-M   'P 1'
#
loop_
_entity.id
_entity.type
_entity.pdbx_description
1 polymer ?
#
loop_
_entity_poly.entity_id
_entity_poly.type
_entity_poly.pdbx_seq_one_letter_code
_entity_poly.pdbx_strand_id
1 'polypeptide(L)'
;MIKIDSTNFDDQFKVLLENKKGENVITGRFDIESIGLIKKIDFIIEFFSLNQIIGSTIKILFWEKDSFLINLMTSMNVTNYWLATSYKNEEIPGTLYIDMSVFDESVFRQLLINHFNFEMAENPSLNIRVQISLTKEKKVTLLDIYDDRGFDIYMLEKE
;
A
#
# COMPACT_ATOMS: atom_id res chain seq x y z
N MET A 1 -6.89 13.62 16.30
CA MET A 1 -6.97 12.74 15.11
C MET A 1 -5.59 12.73 14.48
N ILE A 2 -4.84 11.63 14.56
CA ILE A 2 -3.57 11.55 13.82
C ILE A 2 -3.93 11.03 12.44
N LYS A 3 -4.03 11.95 11.49
CA LYS A 3 -4.06 11.59 10.07
C LYS A 3 -2.70 11.00 9.74
N ILE A 4 -2.69 9.76 9.24
CA ILE A 4 -1.47 9.22 8.65
C ILE A 4 -1.33 9.83 7.28
N ASP A 5 -0.16 10.41 7.04
CA ASP A 5 0.24 10.95 5.75
C ASP A 5 1.71 10.62 5.49
N SER A 6 2.18 10.99 4.32
CA SER A 6 3.55 10.71 3.88
C SER A 6 4.63 11.20 4.86
N THR A 7 4.37 12.22 5.68
CA THR A 7 5.35 12.78 6.63
C THR A 7 5.53 11.95 7.91
N ASN A 8 4.53 11.13 8.26
CA ASN A 8 4.52 10.36 9.51
C ASN A 8 4.31 8.85 9.30
N PHE A 9 4.12 8.41 8.06
CA PHE A 9 3.80 7.02 7.73
C PHE A 9 4.77 6.03 8.36
N ASP A 10 6.08 6.24 8.17
CA ASP A 10 7.11 5.31 8.64
C ASP A 10 7.13 5.18 10.16
N ASP A 11 7.03 6.29 10.87
CA ASP A 11 7.00 6.30 12.33
C ASP A 11 5.76 5.56 12.85
N GLN A 12 4.59 5.82 12.26
CA GLN A 12 3.35 5.16 12.66
C GLN A 12 3.36 3.67 12.33
N PHE A 13 3.89 3.30 11.15
CA PHE A 13 4.01 1.91 10.71
C PHE A 13 4.95 1.13 11.62
N LYS A 14 6.11 1.72 11.97
CA LYS A 14 7.07 1.15 12.92
C LYS A 14 6.47 0.94 14.30
N VAL A 15 5.83 1.97 14.86
CA VAL A 15 5.16 1.87 16.17
C VAL A 15 4.13 0.74 16.16
N LEU A 16 3.35 0.62 15.09
CA LEU A 16 2.34 -0.43 14.99
C LEU A 16 2.98 -1.83 14.89
N LEU A 17 4.07 -2.00 14.13
CA LEU A 17 4.79 -3.26 14.03
C LEU A 17 5.42 -3.68 15.37
N GLU A 18 5.97 -2.73 16.12
CA GLU A 18 6.54 -2.95 17.45
C GLU A 18 5.46 -3.38 18.46
N ASN A 19 4.26 -2.81 18.34
CA ASN A 19 3.12 -3.07 19.23
C ASN A 19 2.12 -4.09 18.67
N LYS A 20 2.46 -4.83 17.61
CA LYS A 20 1.51 -5.73 16.92
C LYS A 20 0.95 -6.88 17.78
N LYS A 21 1.56 -7.15 18.94
CA LYS A 21 1.10 -8.11 19.95
C LYS A 21 0.52 -7.44 21.21
N GLY A 22 0.42 -6.11 21.20
CA GLY A 22 -0.09 -5.31 22.30
C GLY A 22 -1.61 -5.27 22.34
N GLU A 23 -2.13 -4.62 23.37
CA GLU A 23 -3.57 -4.41 23.54
C GLU A 23 -4.13 -3.53 22.41
N ASN A 24 -5.39 -3.77 22.03
CA ASN A 24 -6.12 -3.01 21.01
C ASN A 24 -5.52 -3.02 19.58
N VAL A 25 -4.62 -3.98 19.29
CA VAL A 25 -4.15 -4.25 17.93
C VAL A 25 -4.74 -5.55 17.40
N ILE A 26 -5.52 -5.45 16.32
CA ILE A 26 -6.00 -6.60 15.56
C ILE A 26 -5.00 -6.87 14.45
N THR A 27 -4.50 -8.09 14.36
CA THR A 27 -3.63 -8.53 13.27
C THR A 27 -4.29 -9.66 12.50
N GLY A 28 -4.01 -9.72 11.21
CA GLY A 28 -4.50 -10.78 10.34
C GLY A 28 -3.56 -10.98 9.16
N ARG A 29 -3.69 -12.13 8.52
CA ARG A 29 -3.03 -12.43 7.26
C ARG A 29 -4.04 -13.08 6.34
N PHE A 30 -4.13 -12.57 5.13
CA PHE A 30 -4.94 -13.18 4.08
C PHE A 30 -4.03 -13.94 3.12
N ASP A 31 -4.29 -15.23 2.99
CA ASP A 31 -3.69 -16.08 1.97
C ASP A 31 -4.67 -16.15 0.79
N ILE A 32 -4.24 -15.60 -0.34
CA ILE A 32 -5.01 -15.50 -1.58
C ILE A 32 -4.18 -16.02 -2.77
N GLU A 33 -3.12 -16.79 -2.52
CA GLU A 33 -2.20 -17.31 -3.54
C GLU A 33 -2.96 -18.04 -4.66
N SER A 34 -3.91 -18.90 -4.26
CA SER A 34 -4.73 -19.71 -5.18
C SER A 34 -5.75 -18.94 -6.02
N ILE A 35 -5.90 -17.62 -5.79
CA ILE A 35 -6.88 -16.78 -6.47
C ILE A 35 -6.24 -16.09 -7.69
N GLY A 36 -6.92 -16.15 -8.84
CA GLY A 36 -6.47 -15.45 -10.05
C GLY A 36 -6.41 -13.92 -9.86
N LEU A 37 -5.47 -13.27 -10.56
CA LEU A 37 -5.10 -11.87 -10.40
C LEU A 37 -6.28 -10.91 -10.22
N ILE A 38 -7.23 -10.90 -11.16
CA ILE A 38 -8.35 -9.96 -11.13
C ILE A 38 -9.20 -10.14 -9.86
N LYS A 39 -9.53 -11.38 -9.51
CA LYS A 39 -10.30 -11.69 -8.30
C LYS A 39 -9.53 -11.37 -7.01
N LYS A 40 -8.20 -11.50 -7.03
CA LYS A 40 -7.31 -11.14 -5.93
C LYS A 40 -7.37 -9.64 -5.66
N ILE A 41 -7.27 -8.86 -6.73
CA ILE A 41 -7.36 -7.40 -6.68
C ILE A 41 -8.76 -6.95 -6.24
N ASP A 42 -9.82 -7.55 -6.81
CA ASP A 42 -11.20 -7.25 -6.43
C ASP A 42 -11.43 -7.52 -4.94
N PHE A 43 -10.94 -8.64 -4.41
CA PHE A 43 -11.03 -8.96 -2.97
C PHE A 43 -10.34 -7.90 -2.10
N ILE A 44 -9.13 -7.47 -2.48
CA ILE A 44 -8.38 -6.44 -1.75
C ILE A 44 -9.15 -5.10 -1.78
N ILE A 45 -9.70 -4.72 -2.92
CA ILE A 45 -10.49 -3.50 -3.09
C ILE A 45 -11.80 -3.55 -2.31
N GLU A 46 -12.55 -4.65 -2.39
CA GLU A 46 -13.80 -4.83 -1.64
C GLU A 46 -13.56 -4.75 -0.14
N PHE A 47 -12.46 -5.35 0.34
CA PHE A 47 -12.02 -5.24 1.72
C PHE A 47 -11.82 -3.76 2.12
N PHE A 48 -11.38 -2.89 1.21
CA PHE A 48 -11.24 -1.45 1.44
C PHE A 48 -12.56 -0.71 1.41
N SER A 49 -13.38 -0.93 0.39
CA SER A 49 -14.63 -0.19 0.15
C SER A 49 -15.66 -0.34 1.28
N LEU A 50 -15.58 -1.42 2.07
CA LEU A 50 -16.43 -1.65 3.24
C LEU A 50 -16.10 -0.77 4.45
N ASN A 51 -15.00 -0.03 4.38
CA ASN A 51 -14.54 0.81 5.47
C ASN A 51 -14.83 2.26 5.11
N GLN A 52 -15.52 2.99 5.99
CA GLN A 52 -15.73 4.44 5.87
C GLN A 52 -14.39 5.20 5.96
N ILE A 53 -13.62 5.17 4.87
CA ILE A 53 -12.27 5.72 4.76
C ILE A 53 -12.40 7.24 4.58
N ILE A 54 -11.76 8.00 5.46
CA ILE A 54 -11.70 9.47 5.40
C ILE A 54 -10.36 9.98 4.84
N GLY A 55 -9.45 9.05 4.53
CA GLY A 55 -8.19 9.33 3.87
C GLY A 55 -7.33 8.07 3.78
N SER A 56 -6.44 8.03 2.79
CA SER A 56 -5.48 6.95 2.62
C SER A 56 -4.12 7.48 2.22
N THR A 57 -3.08 6.79 2.69
CA THR A 57 -1.70 7.03 2.24
C THR A 57 -1.14 5.73 1.73
N ILE A 58 -0.63 5.77 0.51
CA ILE A 58 0.06 4.64 -0.11
C ILE A 58 1.55 4.93 -0.05
N LYS A 59 2.31 3.99 0.49
CA LYS A 59 3.76 3.94 0.39
C LYS A 59 4.14 2.84 -0.59
N ILE A 60 4.92 3.22 -1.60
CA ILE A 60 5.45 2.32 -2.62
C ILE A 60 6.95 2.20 -2.36
N LEU A 61 7.37 0.99 -2.01
CA LEU A 61 8.79 0.60 -2.03
C LEU A 61 9.10 0.07 -3.43
N PHE A 62 10.17 0.52 -4.07
CA PHE A 62 10.47 0.12 -5.45
C PHE A 62 11.95 -0.14 -5.71
N TRP A 63 12.25 -1.13 -6.55
CA TRP A 63 13.60 -1.47 -7.04
C TRP A 63 13.73 -1.21 -8.56
N GLU A 64 13.08 -0.14 -9.00
CA GLU A 64 13.00 0.28 -10.39
C GLU A 64 13.61 1.67 -10.58
N LYS A 65 13.92 2.04 -11.82
CA LYS A 65 14.30 3.43 -12.12
C LYS A 65 13.13 4.37 -11.83
N ASP A 66 13.42 5.52 -11.21
CA ASP A 66 12.42 6.55 -10.89
C ASP A 66 11.51 6.89 -12.09
N SER A 67 12.05 6.90 -13.32
CA SER A 67 11.29 7.15 -14.54
C SER A 67 10.10 6.21 -14.73
N PHE A 68 10.21 4.95 -14.33
CA PHE A 68 9.09 4.00 -14.44
C PHE A 68 7.97 4.35 -13.46
N LEU A 69 8.32 4.74 -12.24
CA LEU A 69 7.34 5.18 -11.24
C LEU A 69 6.68 6.49 -11.65
N ILE A 70 7.45 7.45 -12.17
CA ILE A 70 6.91 8.72 -12.68
C ILE A 70 5.95 8.49 -13.86
N ASN A 71 6.30 7.60 -14.79
CA ASN A 71 5.42 7.24 -15.90
C ASN A 71 4.14 6.55 -15.40
N LEU A 72 4.24 5.68 -14.39
CA LEU A 72 3.07 5.06 -13.77
C LEU A 72 2.17 6.10 -13.10
N MET A 73 2.72 7.00 -12.28
CA MET A 73 1.96 8.11 -11.66
C MET A 73 1.23 8.95 -12.71
N THR A 74 1.93 9.27 -13.81
CA THR A 74 1.36 10.02 -14.94
C THR A 74 0.20 9.26 -15.58
N SER A 75 0.36 7.96 -15.83
CA SER A 75 -0.69 7.12 -16.43
C SER A 75 -1.94 6.98 -15.55
N MET A 76 -1.77 7.09 -14.23
CA MET A 76 -2.85 7.09 -13.24
C MET A 76 -3.44 8.47 -12.98
N ASN A 77 -2.95 9.53 -13.65
CA ASN A 77 -3.28 10.94 -13.36
C ASN A 77 -2.99 11.36 -11.90
N VAL A 78 -2.03 10.73 -11.24
CA VAL A 78 -1.60 11.08 -9.88
C VAL A 78 -0.55 12.19 -9.97
N THR A 79 -0.95 13.41 -9.64
CA THR A 79 -0.07 14.60 -9.68
C THR A 79 0.53 14.96 -8.32
N ASN A 80 -0.11 14.54 -7.23
CA ASN A 80 0.32 14.82 -5.87
C ASN A 80 0.93 13.58 -5.23
N TYR A 81 2.23 13.38 -5.46
CA TYR A 81 3.02 12.32 -4.85
C TYR A 81 4.36 12.88 -4.37
N TRP A 82 4.97 12.22 -3.40
CA TRP A 82 6.29 12.56 -2.89
C TRP A 82 7.27 11.40 -3.13
N LEU A 83 8.23 11.63 -4.02
CA LEU A 83 9.40 10.75 -4.15
C LEU A 83 10.38 11.06 -3.01
N ALA A 84 10.34 10.24 -1.96
CA ALA A 84 11.15 10.44 -0.76
C ALA A 84 12.61 9.99 -0.97
N THR A 85 12.80 8.85 -1.63
CA THR A 85 14.14 8.32 -1.94
C THR A 85 14.16 7.69 -3.34
N SER A 86 15.17 8.04 -4.13
CA SER A 86 15.45 7.39 -5.40
C SER A 86 16.11 6.02 -5.20
N TYR A 87 15.77 5.06 -6.05
CA TYR A 87 16.46 3.77 -6.06
C TYR A 87 17.86 3.88 -6.66
N LYS A 88 18.87 3.32 -5.98
CA LYS A 88 20.29 3.43 -6.38
C LYS A 88 20.89 2.12 -6.89
N ASN A 89 20.06 1.16 -7.32
CA ASN A 89 20.52 -0.16 -7.76
C ASN A 89 21.25 -0.94 -6.64
N GLU A 90 20.70 -0.86 -5.42
CA GLU A 90 21.19 -1.51 -4.20
C GLU A 90 20.09 -2.41 -3.60
N GLU A 91 20.33 -3.05 -2.46
CA GLU A 91 19.25 -3.80 -1.79
C GLU A 91 18.15 -2.89 -1.23
N ILE A 92 18.50 -1.65 -0.90
CA ILE A 92 17.59 -0.66 -0.31
C ILE A 92 16.65 -0.12 -1.40
N PRO A 93 15.32 -0.22 -1.22
CA PRO A 93 14.36 0.29 -2.20
C PRO A 93 14.34 1.83 -2.23
N GLY A 94 14.00 2.37 -3.39
CA GLY A 94 13.44 3.71 -3.46
C GLY A 94 12.07 3.76 -2.79
N THR A 95 11.63 4.95 -2.37
CA THR A 95 10.35 5.14 -1.67
C THR A 95 9.59 6.31 -2.27
N LEU A 96 8.31 6.06 -2.58
CA LEU A 96 7.37 7.05 -3.06
C LEU A 96 6.08 6.98 -2.24
N TYR A 97 5.51 8.14 -1.94
CA TYR A 97 4.27 8.27 -1.19
C TYR A 97 3.18 8.93 -2.03
N ILE A 98 1.95 8.47 -1.86
CA ILE A 98 0.73 9.06 -2.44
C ILE A 98 -0.25 9.31 -1.31
N ASP A 99 -0.51 10.58 -1.02
CA ASP A 99 -1.53 10.99 -0.04
C ASP A 99 -2.85 11.27 -0.75
N MET A 100 -3.91 10.58 -0.34
CA MET A 100 -5.22 10.66 -0.96
C MET A 100 -6.28 11.03 0.07
N SER A 101 -7.03 12.10 -0.19
CA SER A 101 -8.19 12.49 0.63
C SER A 101 -9.39 11.58 0.42
N VAL A 102 -9.49 10.96 -0.76
CA VAL A 102 -10.53 10.01 -1.16
C VAL A 102 -9.85 8.80 -1.76
N PHE A 103 -10.33 7.61 -1.40
CA PHE A 103 -9.86 6.36 -2.01
C PHE A 103 -10.20 6.33 -3.51
N ASP A 104 -9.20 6.12 -4.36
CA ASP A 104 -9.38 5.98 -5.82
C ASP A 104 -9.09 4.54 -6.24
N GLU A 105 -10.14 3.79 -6.53
CA GLU A 105 -10.02 2.39 -6.94
C GLU A 105 -9.11 2.21 -8.16
N SER A 106 -9.14 3.13 -9.13
CA SER A 106 -8.37 3.01 -10.37
C SER A 106 -6.86 3.05 -10.09
N VAL A 107 -6.44 3.94 -9.19
CA VAL A 107 -5.04 4.05 -8.75
C VAL A 107 -4.61 2.77 -8.05
N PHE A 108 -5.40 2.29 -7.09
CA PHE A 108 -5.10 1.06 -6.36
C PHE A 108 -5.03 -0.15 -7.30
N ARG A 109 -5.99 -0.29 -8.22
CA ARG A 109 -6.03 -1.38 -9.18
C ARG A 109 -4.79 -1.38 -10.06
N GLN A 110 -4.39 -0.24 -10.61
CA GLN A 110 -3.19 -0.15 -11.44
C GLN A 110 -1.90 -0.48 -10.66
N LEU A 111 -1.79 -0.04 -9.41
CA LEU A 111 -0.66 -0.40 -8.55
C LEU A 111 -0.59 -1.91 -8.29
N LEU A 112 -1.72 -2.52 -7.92
CA LEU A 112 -1.76 -3.95 -7.63
C LEU A 112 -1.53 -4.82 -8.87
N ILE A 113 -2.02 -4.40 -10.04
CA ILE A 113 -1.71 -5.08 -11.31
C ILE A 113 -0.19 -5.11 -11.53
N ASN A 114 0.49 -3.96 -11.42
CA ASN A 114 1.94 -3.89 -11.64
C ASN A 114 2.73 -4.72 -10.62
N HIS A 115 2.31 -4.70 -9.36
CA HIS A 115 2.92 -5.49 -8.28
C HIS A 115 2.77 -7.00 -8.55
N PHE A 116 1.55 -7.50 -8.70
CA PHE A 116 1.32 -8.94 -8.85
C PHE A 116 1.85 -9.50 -10.17
N ASN A 117 1.76 -8.72 -11.25
CA ASN A 117 2.33 -9.15 -12.52
C ASN A 117 3.85 -9.29 -12.46
N PHE A 118 4.55 -8.51 -11.64
CA PHE A 118 6.00 -8.69 -11.44
C PHE A 118 6.31 -10.06 -10.87
N GLU A 119 5.60 -10.47 -9.81
CA GLU A 119 5.75 -11.79 -9.18
C GLU A 119 5.39 -12.94 -10.14
N MET A 120 4.42 -12.71 -11.03
CA MET A 120 3.99 -13.67 -12.05
C MET A 120 4.81 -13.63 -13.35
N ALA A 121 5.78 -12.73 -13.47
CA ALA A 121 6.53 -12.45 -14.70
C ALA A 121 5.65 -12.09 -15.93
N GLU A 122 4.58 -11.33 -15.71
CA GLU A 122 3.65 -10.84 -16.74
C GLU A 122 3.77 -9.31 -16.95
N ASN A 123 3.23 -8.77 -18.05
CA ASN A 123 3.21 -7.33 -18.30
C ASN A 123 1.79 -6.74 -18.17
N PRO A 124 1.62 -5.49 -17.71
CA PRO A 124 2.68 -4.60 -17.20
C PRO A 124 3.13 -5.01 -15.79
N SER A 125 4.43 -4.90 -15.50
CA SER A 125 5.02 -5.24 -14.20
C SER A 125 5.98 -4.17 -13.72
N LEU A 126 6.04 -3.97 -12.40
CA LEU A 126 7.11 -3.22 -11.75
C LEU A 126 7.55 -3.94 -10.49
N ASN A 127 8.86 -3.97 -10.22
CA ASN A 127 9.38 -4.47 -8.95
C ASN A 127 9.06 -3.49 -7.81
N ILE A 128 7.86 -3.62 -7.25
CA ILE A 128 7.33 -2.77 -6.19
C ILE A 128 6.71 -3.60 -5.07
N ARG A 129 6.72 -3.04 -3.86
CA ARG A 129 5.93 -3.50 -2.70
C ARG A 129 5.00 -2.38 -2.26
N VAL A 130 3.76 -2.71 -1.96
CA VAL A 130 2.69 -1.74 -1.71
C VAL A 130 2.26 -1.80 -0.25
N GLN A 131 2.46 -0.69 0.47
CA GLN A 131 2.02 -0.52 1.84
C GLN A 131 0.94 0.56 1.90
N ILE A 132 -0.17 0.29 2.58
CA ILE A 132 -1.34 1.17 2.55
C ILE A 132 -1.76 1.48 3.98
N SER A 133 -1.95 2.75 4.27
CA SER A 133 -2.63 3.22 5.46
C SER A 133 -4.01 3.74 5.10
N LEU A 134 -5.02 3.24 5.79
CA LEU A 134 -6.41 3.67 5.71
C LEU A 134 -6.78 4.33 7.02
N THR A 135 -7.08 5.62 6.97
CA THR A 135 -7.54 6.40 8.12
C THR A 135 -9.07 6.39 8.17
N LYS A 136 -9.61 6.07 9.35
CA LYS A 136 -11.03 6.18 9.73
C LYS A 136 -11.12 7.06 10.97
N GLU A 137 -12.31 7.52 11.34
CA GLU A 137 -12.49 8.47 12.47
C GLU A 137 -11.77 8.07 13.76
N LYS A 138 -11.83 6.79 14.15
CA LYS A 138 -11.22 6.25 15.38
C LYS A 138 -10.28 5.07 15.16
N LYS A 139 -10.01 4.71 13.90
CA LYS A 139 -9.26 3.50 13.56
C LYS A 139 -8.27 3.79 12.45
N VAL A 140 -7.10 3.19 12.54
CA VAL A 140 -6.14 3.12 11.45
C VAL A 140 -5.98 1.68 11.05
N THR A 141 -6.00 1.42 9.75
CA THR A 141 -5.72 0.10 9.20
C THR A 141 -4.49 0.20 8.30
N LEU A 142 -3.46 -0.57 8.61
CA LEU A 142 -2.26 -0.70 7.80
C LEU A 142 -2.30 -2.04 7.08
N LEU A 143 -1.96 -2.03 5.81
CA LEU A 143 -1.81 -3.21 4.98
C LEU A 143 -0.42 -3.24 4.37
N ASP A 144 0.09 -4.46 4.23
CA ASP A 144 1.40 -4.73 3.69
C ASP A 144 1.30 -5.85 2.66
N ILE A 145 1.34 -5.47 1.38
CA ILE A 145 1.22 -6.35 0.22
C ILE A 145 2.64 -6.54 -0.32
N TYR A 146 3.27 -7.64 0.09
CA TYR A 146 4.71 -7.85 -0.05
C TYR A 146 5.09 -8.88 -1.11
N ASP A 147 4.16 -9.75 -1.53
CA ASP A 147 4.32 -10.72 -2.62
C ASP A 147 2.96 -11.13 -3.20
N ASP A 148 2.94 -12.08 -4.13
CA ASP A 148 1.71 -12.57 -4.78
C ASP A 148 0.85 -13.49 -3.92
N ARG A 149 1.30 -13.92 -2.73
CA ARG A 149 0.55 -14.87 -1.91
C ARG A 149 -0.52 -14.20 -1.09
N GLY A 150 -0.38 -12.91 -0.81
CA GLY A 150 -1.42 -12.11 -0.16
C GLY A 150 -0.89 -10.91 0.59
N PHE A 151 -1.46 -10.67 1.77
CA PHE A 151 -1.13 -9.46 2.53
C PHE A 151 -1.34 -9.63 4.04
N ASP A 152 -0.54 -8.89 4.79
CA ASP A 152 -0.75 -8.71 6.23
C ASP A 152 -1.63 -7.48 6.48
N ILE A 153 -2.46 -7.57 7.53
CA ILE A 153 -3.26 -6.46 8.02
C ILE A 153 -2.99 -6.21 9.49
N TYR A 154 -2.96 -4.93 9.83
CA TYR A 154 -2.86 -4.45 11.18
C TYR A 154 -3.88 -3.34 11.41
N MET A 155 -4.77 -3.51 12.37
CA MET A 155 -5.75 -2.50 12.75
C MET A 155 -5.51 -2.04 14.17
N LEU A 156 -5.37 -0.74 14.34
CA LEU A 156 -5.29 -0.10 15.65
C LEU A 156 -6.64 0.54 15.95
N GLU A 157 -7.32 0.05 16.98
CA GLU A 157 -8.46 0.74 17.57
C GLU A 157 -7.94 1.74 18.61
N LYS A 158 -8.27 3.02 18.42
CA LYS A 158 -7.98 4.03 19.43
C LYS A 158 -9.22 4.19 20.31
N GLU A 159 -9.03 4.00 21.61
CA GLU A 159 -10.00 4.35 22.66
C GLU A 159 -10.30 5.85 22.68
#